data_AF-A0A318S842-F1
#
_entry.id   AF-A0A318S842-F1
#
_cell.length_a   1.000
_cell.length_b   1.000
_cell.length_c   1.000
_cell.angle_alpha   90.00
_cell.angle_beta   90.00
_cell.angle_gamma   90.00
#
_symmetry.space_group_name_H-M   'P 1'
#
loop_
_entity.id
_entity.type
_entity.pdbx_description
1 polymer ?
#
loop_
_entity_poly.entity_id
_entity_poly.type
_entity_poly.pdbx_seq_one_letter_code
_entity_poly.pdbx_strand_id
1 'polypeptide(L)'
;MSTVEFHDERGQLLENAADFANAEKIVKVWAERNDFERVVFHQEGDKLWVQLGEHKLNYWMPHQALKNGSSDDIEMQLDFARGAQRREAAGYEKFDR
;
A
#
# COMPACT_ATOMS: atom_id res chain seq x y z
N MET A 1 4.97 12.16 -10.94
CA MET A 1 5.84 11.12 -10.35
C MET A 1 5.14 10.62 -9.12
N SER A 2 4.84 9.33 -9.05
CA SER A 2 4.16 8.76 -7.89
C SER A 2 5.12 8.66 -6.71
N THR A 3 4.64 8.97 -5.50
CA THR A 3 5.39 8.79 -4.25
C THR A 3 4.95 7.53 -3.54
N VAL A 4 5.92 6.83 -2.95
CA VAL A 4 5.68 5.65 -2.10
C VAL A 4 6.23 5.96 -0.73
N GLU A 5 5.41 5.79 0.30
CA GLU A 5 5.76 6.09 1.68
C GLU A 5 5.50 4.89 2.57
N PHE A 6 6.37 4.69 3.56
CA PHE A 6 6.21 3.68 4.59
C PHE A 6 6.16 4.39 5.93
N HIS A 7 5.09 4.19 6.68
CA HIS A 7 4.87 4.78 8.01
C HIS A 7 4.94 3.68 9.06
N ASP A 8 5.57 3.94 10.20
CA ASP A 8 5.61 3.01 11.32
C ASP A 8 4.29 2.96 12.10
N GLU A 9 4.24 2.18 13.19
CA GLU A 9 3.06 2.05 14.07
C GLU A 9 2.64 3.36 14.73
N ARG A 10 3.53 4.35 14.76
CA ARG A 10 3.30 5.69 15.31
C ARG A 10 2.92 6.71 14.23
N GLY A 11 2.83 6.27 12.97
CA GLY A 11 2.57 7.13 11.82
C GLY A 11 3.78 7.97 11.40
N GLN A 12 5.00 7.61 11.82
CA GLN A 12 6.22 8.31 11.40
C GLN A 12 6.75 7.71 10.10
N LEU A 13 7.17 8.57 9.18
CA LEU A 13 7.78 8.16 7.93
C LEU A 13 9.10 7.40 8.20
N LEU A 14 9.20 6.19 7.67
CA LEU A 14 10.41 5.39 7.67
C LEU A 14 11.36 5.93 6.58
N GLU A 15 12.24 6.86 6.96
CA GLU A 15 13.20 7.50 6.04
C GLU A 15 14.20 6.52 5.40
N ASN A 16 14.41 5.34 6.01
CA ASN A 16 15.32 4.30 5.53
C ASN A 16 14.62 2.94 5.43
N ALA A 17 13.61 2.84 4.58
CA ALA A 17 12.95 1.59 4.20
C ALA A 17 13.84 0.69 3.31
N ALA A 18 15.12 0.51 3.66
CA ALA A 18 16.08 -0.28 2.88
C ALA A 18 15.59 -1.71 2.63
N ASP A 19 14.86 -2.27 3.60
CA ASP A 19 14.20 -3.57 3.54
C ASP A 19 13.14 -3.68 2.43
N PHE A 20 12.66 -2.55 1.90
CA PHE A 20 11.62 -2.46 0.87
C PHE A 20 12.06 -1.77 -0.41
N ALA A 21 13.35 -1.48 -0.60
CA ALA A 21 13.83 -0.73 -1.76
C ALA A 21 13.45 -1.37 -3.12
N ASN A 22 13.32 -2.71 -3.17
CA ASN A 22 12.82 -3.40 -4.36
C ASN A 22 11.30 -3.23 -4.53
N ALA A 23 10.54 -3.44 -3.45
CA ALA A 23 9.10 -3.26 -3.43
C ALA A 23 8.69 -1.83 -3.77
N GLU A 24 9.40 -0.82 -3.25
CA GLU A 24 9.15 0.59 -3.54
C GLU A 24 9.18 0.88 -5.04
N LYS A 25 10.17 0.33 -5.76
CA LYS A 25 10.27 0.48 -7.23
C LYS A 25 9.08 -0.14 -7.94
N ILE A 26 8.70 -1.35 -7.53
CA ILE A 26 7.57 -2.09 -8.13
C ILE A 26 6.26 -1.32 -7.87
N VAL A 27 6.01 -0.92 -6.63
CA VAL A 27 4.83 -0.15 -6.22
C VAL A 27 4.77 1.17 -6.97
N LYS A 28 5.90 1.87 -7.13
CA LYS A 28 5.97 3.13 -7.87
C LYS A 28 5.58 2.94 -9.34
N VAL A 29 6.13 1.94 -10.02
CA VAL A 29 5.78 1.62 -11.41
C VAL A 29 4.30 1.27 -11.52
N TRP A 30 3.78 0.46 -10.60
CA TRP A 30 2.37 0.12 -10.55
C TRP A 30 1.49 1.36 -10.32
N ALA A 31 1.89 2.25 -9.41
CA ALA A 31 1.15 3.47 -9.09
C ALA A 31 1.10 4.41 -10.30
N GLU A 32 2.21 4.60 -11.00
CA GLU A 32 2.29 5.39 -12.23
C GLU A 32 1.41 4.82 -13.35
N ARG A 33 1.36 3.48 -13.51
CA ARG A 33 0.49 2.81 -14.49
C ARG A 33 -1.00 2.92 -14.17
N ASN A 34 -1.36 3.20 -12.92
CA ASN A 34 -2.73 3.22 -12.42
C ASN A 34 -3.18 4.62 -11.96
N ASP A 35 -2.43 5.67 -12.32
CA ASP A 35 -2.72 7.08 -12.02
C ASP A 35 -2.85 7.40 -10.52
N PHE A 36 -2.09 6.70 -9.66
CA PHE A 36 -1.99 7.03 -8.24
C PHE A 36 -0.80 7.96 -7.99
N GLU A 37 -1.07 9.17 -7.52
CA GLU A 37 -0.02 10.13 -7.16
C GLU A 37 0.75 9.70 -5.90
N ARG A 38 0.09 8.97 -4.99
CA ARG A 38 0.66 8.57 -3.70
C ARG A 38 0.18 7.19 -3.29
N VAL A 39 1.09 6.36 -2.80
CA VAL A 39 0.80 5.09 -2.13
C VAL A 39 1.47 5.10 -0.77
N VAL A 40 0.71 4.88 0.31
CA VAL A 40 1.25 4.86 1.68
C VAL A 40 0.98 3.50 2.30
N PHE A 41 2.01 2.91 2.90
CA PHE A 41 1.90 1.72 3.72
C PHE A 41 2.04 2.09 5.19
N HIS A 42 1.03 1.79 6.00
CA HIS A 42 1.08 1.99 7.44
C HIS A 42 1.37 0.66 8.12
N GLN A 43 2.51 0.55 8.80
CA GLN A 43 2.90 -0.65 9.51
C GLN A 43 2.17 -0.76 10.85
N GLU A 44 1.59 -1.93 11.11
CA GLU A 44 1.01 -2.31 12.39
C GLU A 44 1.38 -3.77 12.67
N GLY A 45 2.42 -4.00 13.47
CA GLY A 45 3.07 -5.30 13.63
C GLY A 45 3.57 -5.85 12.29
N ASP A 46 3.08 -7.04 11.91
CA ASP A 46 3.38 -7.70 10.64
C ASP A 46 2.45 -7.29 9.48
N LYS A 47 1.51 -6.37 9.72
CA LYS A 47 0.56 -5.90 8.72
C LYS A 47 1.01 -4.56 8.13
N LEU A 48 0.80 -4.42 6.83
CA LEU A 48 0.97 -3.17 6.10
C LEU A 48 -0.38 -2.74 5.54
N TRP A 49 -1.04 -1.80 6.21
CA TRP A 49 -2.27 -1.20 5.75
C TRP A 49 -2.00 -0.31 4.56
N VAL A 50 -2.86 -0.40 3.54
CA VAL A 50 -2.66 0.28 2.27
C VAL A 50 -3.52 1.53 2.20
N GLN A 51 -2.89 2.62 1.79
CA GLN A 51 -3.56 3.85 1.41
C GLN A 51 -3.22 4.18 -0.04
N LEU A 52 -4.25 4.42 -0.85
CA LEU A 52 -4.13 4.79 -2.26
C LEU A 52 -4.65 6.22 -2.43
N GLY A 53 -3.75 7.15 -2.76
CA GLY A 53 -4.04 8.59 -2.74
C GLY A 53 -4.44 9.05 -1.34
N GLU A 54 -5.61 9.68 -1.25
CA GLU A 54 -6.17 10.18 0.01
C GLU A 54 -6.98 9.12 0.79
N HIS A 55 -7.14 7.91 0.23
CA HIS A 55 -8.01 6.88 0.80
C HIS A 55 -7.20 5.81 1.53
N LYS A 56 -7.26 5.81 2.87
CA LYS A 56 -6.79 4.67 3.67
C LYS A 56 -7.83 3.55 3.61
N LEU A 57 -7.42 2.42 3.08
CA LEU A 57 -8.30 1.29 2.79
C LEU A 57 -8.42 0.38 4.01
N ASN A 58 -9.54 -0.33 4.14
CA ASN A 58 -9.63 -1.49 5.04
C ASN A 58 -8.99 -2.72 4.39
N TYR A 59 -7.77 -2.55 3.90
CA TYR A 59 -6.97 -3.57 3.24
C TYR A 59 -5.56 -3.52 3.79
N TRP A 60 -5.03 -4.68 4.15
CA TRP A 60 -3.65 -4.85 4.58
C TRP A 60 -3.01 -6.01 3.84
N MET A 61 -1.69 -5.93 3.67
CA MET A 61 -0.87 -7.02 3.17
C MET A 61 0.18 -7.42 4.22
N PRO A 62 0.65 -8.68 4.21
CA PRO A 62 1.74 -9.09 5.10
C PRO A 62 3.03 -8.33 4.78
N HIS A 63 3.77 -7.89 5.80
CA HIS A 63 5.09 -7.27 5.63
C HIS A 63 6.04 -8.14 4.79
N GLN A 64 5.98 -9.47 4.96
CA GLN A 64 6.77 -10.41 4.18
C GLN A 64 6.43 -10.40 2.68
N ALA A 65 5.21 -10.02 2.30
CA ALA A 65 4.80 -9.95 0.90
C ALA A 65 5.56 -8.84 0.16
N LEU A 66 5.83 -7.69 0.79
CA LEU A 66 6.69 -6.66 0.18
C LEU A 66 8.18 -7.01 0.31
N LYS A 67 8.59 -7.64 1.42
CA LYS A 67 10.02 -7.94 1.64
C LYS A 67 10.55 -9.04 0.71
N ASN A 68 9.76 -10.09 0.49
CA ASN A 68 10.20 -11.30 -0.22
C ASN A 68 9.34 -11.63 -1.46
N GLY A 69 8.26 -10.90 -1.71
CA GLY A 69 7.37 -11.17 -2.83
C GLY A 69 8.00 -10.87 -4.19
N SER A 70 7.53 -11.59 -5.21
CA SER A 70 7.86 -11.26 -6.59
C SER A 70 7.15 -9.98 -7.04
N SER A 71 7.58 -9.40 -8.17
CA SER A 71 6.90 -8.25 -8.77
C SER A 71 5.42 -8.54 -9.03
N ASP A 72 5.13 -9.73 -9.57
CA ASP A 72 3.77 -10.14 -9.90
C ASP A 72 2.90 -10.29 -8.64
N ASP A 73 3.46 -10.85 -7.56
CA ASP A 73 2.73 -10.97 -6.29
C ASP A 73 2.40 -9.60 -5.69
N ILE A 74 3.36 -8.67 -5.72
CA ILE A 74 3.18 -7.30 -5.21
C ILE A 74 2.12 -6.56 -6.04
N GLU A 75 2.23 -6.59 -7.38
CA GLU A 75 1.24 -5.95 -8.26
C GLU A 75 -0.16 -6.55 -8.08
N MET A 76 -0.26 -7.87 -7.92
CA MET A 76 -1.54 -8.54 -7.68
C MET A 76 -2.18 -8.09 -6.36
N GLN A 77 -1.41 -7.95 -5.28
CA GLN A 77 -1.91 -7.44 -4.00
C GLN A 77 -2.39 -5.98 -4.11
N LEU A 78 -1.68 -5.15 -4.89
CA LEU A 78 -2.08 -3.77 -5.15
C LEU A 78 -3.35 -3.70 -6.02
N ASP A 79 -3.52 -4.61 -6.97
CA ASP A 79 -4.76 -4.71 -7.75
C ASP A 79 -5.95 -5.12 -6.87
N PHE A 80 -5.76 -6.01 -5.90
CA PHE A 80 -6.77 -6.31 -4.90
C PHE A 80 -7.11 -5.09 -4.03
N ALA A 81 -6.10 -4.32 -3.59
CA ALA A 81 -6.28 -3.08 -2.84
C ALA A 81 -7.05 -2.03 -3.66
N ARG A 82 -6.70 -1.83 -4.94
CA ARG A 82 -7.44 -0.96 -5.87
C ARG A 82 -8.88 -1.42 -6.06
N GLY A 83 -9.10 -2.73 -6.15
CA GLY A 83 -10.44 -3.31 -6.16
C GLY A 83 -11.22 -3.02 -4.88
N ALA A 84 -10.57 -3.06 -3.72
CA ALA A 84 -11.18 -2.68 -2.44
C ALA A 84 -11.53 -1.19 -2.41
N GLN A 85 -10.63 -0.30 -2.82
CA GLN A 85 -10.89 1.13 -2.94
C GLN A 85 -12.12 1.45 -3.79
N ARG A 86 -12.27 0.79 -4.95
CA ARG A 86 -13.45 0.97 -5.80
C ARG A 86 -14.74 0.53 -5.13
N ARG A 87 -14.69 -0.51 -4.28
CA ARG A 87 -15.86 -0.99 -3.52
C ARG A 87 -16.19 -0.08 -2.33
N GLU A 88 -15.18 0.44 -1.64
CA GLU A 88 -15.33 1.40 -0.54
C GLU A 88 -15.87 2.74 -1.07
N ALA A 89 -15.31 3.26 -2.16
CA ALA A 89 -15.78 4.47 -2.84
C ALA A 89 -17.22 4.35 -3.40
N ALA A 90 -17.67 3.11 -3.68
CA ALA A 90 -19.04 2.83 -4.08
C ALA A 90 -20.04 2.76 -2.91
N GLY A 91 -19.62 3.10 -1.68
CA GLY A 91 -20.51 3.23 -0.52
C GLY A 91 -20.63 1.98 0.36
N TYR A 92 -19.71 1.01 0.25
CA TYR A 92 -19.53 -0.01 1.29
C TYR A 92 -18.61 0.51 2.40
N GLU A 93 -18.93 1.68 2.98
CA GLU A 93 -18.38 2.11 4.27
C GLU A 93 -18.89 1.14 5.34
N LYS A 94 -18.12 0.09 5.59
CA LYS A 94 -18.34 -0.82 6.71
C LYS A 94 -17.02 -1.00 7.46
N PHE A 95 -16.77 -0.05 8.34
CA PHE A 95 -16.79 -0.21 9.80
C PHE A 95 -15.74 0.70 10.43
N ASP A 96 -16.19 1.86 10.88
CA ASP A 96 -15.59 2.55 12.01
C ASP A 96 -16.09 1.85 13.28
N ARG A 97 -15.17 1.32 14.09
CA ARG A 97 -15.37 1.08 15.52
C ARG A 97 -14.06 0.92 16.27
#